data_AF-A0A7S0FXN3-F1
#
_entry.id   AF-A0A7S0FXN3-F1
#
_cell.length_a   1.000
_cell.length_b   1.000
_cell.length_c   1.000
_cell.angle_alpha   90.00
_cell.angle_beta   90.00
_cell.angle_gamma   90.00
#
_symmetry.space_group_name_H-M   'P 1'
#
loop_
_entity.id
_entity.type
_entity.pdbx_description
1 polymer ?
#
loop_
_entity_poly.entity_id
_entity_poly.type
_entity_poly.pdbx_seq_one_letter_code
_entity_poly.pdbx_strand_id
1 'polypeptide(L)'
;IGSHHLTVSTYQRQSWADFLGRALTSALDAAAAADVRYRAGLPLQCLRLLGECHRPPSGEAEEAGDAAAARDAFRATFCDLVRGLASHADSAVDAAGDFLAAQFVARRLPPPLAGGAPAAGQSGPDPAQAAEGSSLAQRRFQVRWADPGAIRVVVEQQPEGQTEVQVYHSRENNASAHFREVEPEPACLV
;
A
#
# COMPACT_ATOMS: atom_id res chain seq x y z
N ILE A 1 32.50 19.59 29.90
CA ILE A 1 31.06 19.76 29.56
C ILE A 1 30.77 18.82 28.41
N GLY A 2 29.89 17.83 28.60
CA GLY A 2 29.52 16.86 27.56
C GLY A 2 28.16 17.20 26.96
N SER A 3 27.98 16.93 25.67
CA SER A 3 26.69 17.07 24.97
C SER A 3 26.00 15.71 24.90
N HIS A 4 24.68 15.66 25.12
CA HIS A 4 23.84 14.49 24.95
C HIS A 4 22.76 14.84 23.93
N HIS A 5 22.57 14.01 22.91
CA HIS A 5 21.57 14.23 21.87
C HIS A 5 20.78 12.95 21.61
N LEU A 6 19.53 13.14 21.20
CA LEU A 6 18.61 12.09 20.78
C LEU A 6 18.15 12.42 19.36
N THR A 7 18.37 11.51 18.42
CA THR A 7 17.89 11.66 17.04
C THR A 7 16.57 10.92 16.87
N VAL A 8 15.55 11.63 16.41
CA VAL A 8 14.26 11.05 16.02
C VAL A 8 14.18 11.08 14.50
N SER A 9 14.08 9.91 13.88
CA SER A 9 13.92 9.76 12.43
C SER A 9 12.48 9.39 12.07
N THR A 10 12.03 9.85 10.90
CA THR A 10 10.69 9.57 10.35
C THR A 10 10.73 9.63 8.82
N TYR A 11 9.61 9.36 8.16
CA TYR A 11 9.44 9.47 6.70
C TYR A 11 10.30 8.48 5.87
N GLN A 12 10.76 7.40 6.47
CA GLN A 12 11.45 6.33 5.75
C GLN A 12 10.48 5.67 4.75
N ARG A 13 10.89 5.59 3.47
CA ARG A 13 10.10 5.00 2.37
C ARG A 13 8.69 5.60 2.22
N GLN A 14 8.56 6.91 2.45
CA GLN A 14 7.32 7.68 2.31
C GLN A 14 7.42 8.72 1.19
N SER A 15 8.11 8.37 0.09
CA SER A 15 8.25 9.24 -1.07
C SER A 15 7.15 9.00 -2.11
N TRP A 16 6.97 9.95 -3.04
CA TRP A 16 6.13 9.73 -4.21
C TRP A 16 6.58 8.53 -5.06
N ALA A 17 7.87 8.19 -5.07
CA ALA A 17 8.36 7.02 -5.79
C ALA A 17 7.87 5.71 -5.14
N ASP A 18 7.87 5.64 -3.80
CA ASP A 18 7.34 4.48 -3.07
C ASP A 18 5.83 4.34 -3.32
N PHE A 19 5.10 5.45 -3.25
CA PHE A 19 3.65 5.48 -3.50
C PHE A 19 3.31 5.07 -4.93
N LEU A 20 3.96 5.68 -5.92
CA LEU A 20 3.76 5.37 -7.35
C LEU A 20 4.14 3.93 -7.67
N GLY A 21 5.17 3.36 -7.05
CA GLY A 21 5.53 1.96 -7.24
C GLY A 21 4.38 1.01 -6.90
N ARG A 22 3.69 1.24 -5.78
CA ARG A 22 2.50 0.46 -5.40
C ARG A 22 1.31 0.76 -6.31
N ALA A 23 1.01 2.04 -6.54
CA ALA A 23 -0.15 2.44 -7.34
C ALA A 23 -0.06 1.95 -8.79
N LEU A 24 1.10 2.11 -9.45
CA LEU A 24 1.28 1.68 -10.84
C LEU A 24 1.15 0.17 -11.01
N THR A 25 1.54 -0.63 -10.00
CA THR A 25 1.33 -2.08 -10.02
C THR A 25 -0.17 -2.40 -10.02
N SER A 26 -0.93 -1.82 -9.08
CA SER A 26 -2.39 -2.01 -9.02
C SER A 26 -3.12 -1.50 -10.27
N ALA A 27 -2.70 -0.34 -10.80
CA ALA A 27 -3.25 0.20 -12.05
C ALA A 27 -2.99 -0.73 -13.23
N LEU A 28 -1.80 -1.35 -13.29
CA LEU A 28 -1.44 -2.30 -14.33
C LEU A 28 -2.29 -3.58 -14.25
N ASP A 29 -2.52 -4.11 -13.05
CA ASP A 29 -3.38 -5.28 -12.84
C ASP A 29 -4.82 -4.99 -13.27
N ALA A 30 -5.36 -3.82 -12.88
CA ALA A 30 -6.69 -3.38 -13.29
C ALA A 30 -6.78 -3.17 -14.81
N ALA A 31 -5.78 -2.55 -15.42
CA ALA A 31 -5.71 -2.35 -16.87
C ALA A 31 -5.61 -3.69 -17.60
N ALA A 32 -4.81 -4.63 -17.10
CA ALA A 32 -4.70 -5.98 -17.64
C ALA A 32 -5.99 -6.78 -17.51
N ALA A 33 -6.85 -6.53 -16.51
CA ALA A 33 -8.17 -7.15 -16.42
C ALA A 33 -9.16 -6.54 -17.43
N ALA A 34 -9.17 -5.21 -17.58
CA ALA A 34 -10.18 -4.49 -18.34
C ALA A 34 -9.85 -4.32 -19.84
N ASP A 35 -8.58 -4.24 -20.22
CA ASP A 35 -8.15 -3.85 -21.56
C ASP A 35 -7.15 -4.86 -22.15
N VAL A 36 -7.53 -5.43 -23.30
CA VAL A 36 -6.74 -6.45 -24.01
C VAL A 36 -5.37 -5.96 -24.45
N ARG A 37 -5.17 -4.64 -24.64
CA ARG A 37 -3.87 -4.07 -25.05
C ARG A 37 -2.78 -4.37 -24.02
N TYR A 38 -3.12 -4.39 -22.74
CA TYR A 38 -2.18 -4.71 -21.65
C TYR A 38 -1.90 -6.22 -21.52
N ARG A 39 -2.71 -7.07 -22.16
CA ARG A 39 -2.50 -8.53 -22.25
C ARG A 39 -1.91 -8.97 -23.59
N ALA A 40 -1.73 -8.05 -24.53
CA ALA A 40 -1.21 -8.37 -25.86
C ALA A 40 0.25 -8.86 -25.74
N GLY A 41 0.61 -9.85 -26.56
CA GLY A 41 1.98 -10.33 -26.63
C GLY A 41 2.93 -9.24 -27.13
N LEU A 42 4.16 -9.25 -26.64
CA LEU A 42 5.20 -8.36 -27.15
C LEU A 42 5.54 -8.69 -28.62
N PRO A 43 5.95 -7.71 -29.44
CA PRO A 43 6.39 -7.96 -30.81
C PRO A 43 7.50 -9.02 -30.89
N LEU A 44 7.43 -9.88 -31.89
CA LEU A 44 8.43 -10.93 -32.09
C LEU A 44 9.82 -10.33 -32.24
N GLN A 45 10.81 -11.00 -31.64
CA GLN A 45 12.22 -10.59 -31.67
C GLN A 45 12.52 -9.20 -31.09
N CYS A 46 11.61 -8.58 -30.32
CA CYS A 46 11.84 -7.26 -29.72
C CYS A 46 13.12 -7.18 -28.88
N LEU A 47 13.55 -8.29 -28.27
CA LEU A 47 14.78 -8.38 -27.48
C LEU A 47 16.08 -8.24 -28.31
N ARG A 48 16.01 -8.38 -29.64
CA ARG A 48 17.14 -8.08 -30.54
C ARG A 48 17.30 -6.58 -30.80
N LEU A 49 16.29 -5.79 -30.42
CA LEU A 49 16.18 -4.35 -30.66
C LEU A 49 16.24 -3.53 -29.36
N LEU A 50 15.87 -4.14 -28.23
CA LEU A 50 15.79 -3.52 -26.92
C LEU A 50 16.94 -3.96 -26.02
N GLY A 51 17.43 -3.05 -25.18
CA GLY A 51 18.53 -3.30 -24.26
C GLY A 51 19.63 -2.23 -24.38
N GLU A 52 20.45 -2.11 -23.34
CA GLU A 52 21.54 -1.13 -23.28
C GLU A 52 22.57 -1.34 -24.41
N CYS A 53 22.89 -2.60 -24.72
CA CYS A 53 23.81 -2.97 -25.80
C CYS A 53 23.28 -2.68 -27.21
N HIS A 54 21.97 -2.45 -27.35
CA HIS A 54 21.31 -2.11 -28.61
C HIS A 54 20.93 -0.64 -28.70
N ARG A 55 21.36 0.19 -27.73
CA ARG A 55 21.10 1.64 -27.78
C ARG A 55 22.01 2.29 -28.84
N PRO A 56 21.44 3.08 -29.78
CA PRO A 56 22.26 3.82 -30.73
C PRO A 56 23.13 4.85 -29.99
N PRO A 57 24.36 5.11 -30.46
CA PRO A 57 25.21 6.15 -29.90
C PRO A 57 24.49 7.50 -29.94
N SER A 58 24.56 8.25 -28.85
CA SER A 58 23.88 9.53 -28.70
C SER A 58 24.40 10.54 -29.73
N GLY A 59 23.55 10.91 -30.70
CA GLY A 59 23.84 11.97 -31.68
C GLY A 59 23.78 11.54 -33.14
N GLU A 60 23.76 10.24 -33.45
CA GLU A 60 23.69 9.74 -34.83
C GLU A 60 22.25 9.33 -35.15
N ALA A 61 21.44 10.31 -35.55
CA ALA A 61 20.08 10.10 -36.07
C ALA A 61 20.06 9.81 -37.58
N GLU A 62 21.21 9.77 -38.25
CA GLU A 62 21.24 10.08 -39.69
C GLU A 62 21.05 8.91 -40.66
N GLU A 63 21.00 7.66 -40.22
CA GLU A 63 20.49 6.57 -41.07
C GLU A 63 19.60 5.62 -40.25
N ALA A 64 18.36 6.07 -39.99
CA ALA A 64 17.34 5.26 -39.32
C ALA A 64 16.91 4.08 -40.21
N GLY A 65 17.68 2.99 -40.17
CA GLY A 65 17.27 1.71 -40.76
C GLY A 65 16.05 1.12 -40.03
N ASP A 66 15.47 0.07 -40.60
CA ASP A 66 14.25 -0.59 -40.11
C ASP A 66 14.29 -0.95 -38.62
N ALA A 67 15.47 -1.30 -38.09
CA ALA A 67 15.67 -1.63 -36.69
C ALA A 67 15.46 -0.44 -35.74
N ALA A 68 15.89 0.77 -36.12
CA ALA A 68 15.70 1.98 -35.34
C ALA A 68 14.20 2.36 -35.31
N ALA A 69 13.54 2.30 -36.48
CA ALA A 69 12.11 2.55 -36.60
C ALA A 69 11.28 1.55 -35.76
N ALA A 70 11.63 0.26 -35.78
CA ALA A 70 10.96 -0.76 -34.97
C ALA A 70 11.15 -0.52 -33.46
N ARG A 71 12.34 -0.08 -33.03
CA ARG A 71 12.63 0.29 -31.64
C ARG A 71 11.80 1.51 -31.20
N ASP A 72 11.69 2.52 -32.05
CA ASP A 72 10.90 3.71 -31.77
C ASP A 72 9.40 3.41 -31.72
N ALA A 73 8.90 2.55 -32.60
CA ALA A 73 7.52 2.05 -32.55
C ALA A 73 7.22 1.28 -31.25
N PHE A 74 8.16 0.44 -30.79
CA PHE A 74 8.04 -0.24 -29.50
C PHE A 74 7.98 0.78 -28.35
N ARG A 75 8.87 1.79 -28.35
CA ARG A 75 8.88 2.84 -27.33
C ARG A 75 7.61 3.67 -27.33
N ALA A 76 7.08 4.01 -28.51
CA ALA A 76 5.81 4.71 -28.64
C ALA A 76 4.67 3.92 -27.99
N THR A 77 4.57 2.62 -28.31
CA THR A 77 3.57 1.72 -27.71
C THR A 77 3.70 1.65 -26.19
N PHE A 78 4.93 1.49 -25.68
CA PHE A 78 5.19 1.50 -24.23
C PHE A 78 4.73 2.81 -23.58
N CYS A 79 5.10 3.96 -24.14
CA CYS A 79 4.69 5.26 -23.60
C CYS A 79 3.17 5.44 -23.64
N ASP A 80 2.50 4.96 -24.68
CA ASP A 80 1.05 5.06 -24.80
C ASP A 80 0.33 4.17 -23.78
N LEU A 81 0.83 2.96 -23.54
CA LEU A 81 0.32 2.08 -22.48
C LEU A 81 0.53 2.69 -21.09
N VAL A 82 1.71 3.27 -20.82
CA VAL A 82 1.99 3.96 -19.55
C VAL A 82 1.06 5.16 -19.35
N ARG A 83 0.80 5.96 -20.40
CA ARG A 83 -0.18 7.05 -20.33
C ARG A 83 -1.59 6.51 -20.09
N GLY A 84 -1.95 5.40 -20.73
CA GLY A 84 -3.25 4.75 -20.55
C GLY A 84 -3.52 4.28 -19.12
N LEU A 85 -2.48 4.00 -18.32
CA LEU A 85 -2.64 3.66 -16.90
C LEU A 85 -3.32 4.79 -16.10
N ALA A 86 -3.26 6.04 -16.57
CA ALA A 86 -3.96 7.16 -15.93
C ALA A 86 -5.48 6.93 -15.87
N SER A 87 -6.05 6.19 -16.83
CA SER A 87 -7.48 5.83 -16.83
C SER A 87 -7.85 4.79 -15.77
N HIS A 88 -6.86 4.19 -15.10
CA HIS A 88 -7.02 3.23 -14.01
C HIS A 88 -6.46 3.76 -12.68
N ALA A 89 -6.16 5.06 -12.62
CA ALA A 89 -5.45 5.66 -11.49
C ALA A 89 -6.31 5.73 -10.21
N ASP A 90 -7.61 6.00 -10.31
CA ASP A 90 -8.45 6.27 -9.13
C ASP A 90 -8.45 5.08 -8.14
N SER A 91 -8.80 3.89 -8.61
CA SER A 91 -8.78 2.68 -7.77
C SER A 91 -7.38 2.30 -7.30
N ALA A 92 -6.37 2.58 -8.11
CA ALA A 92 -4.98 2.26 -7.81
C ALA A 92 -4.38 3.18 -6.73
N VAL A 93 -4.77 4.45 -6.71
CA VAL A 93 -4.40 5.43 -5.67
C VAL A 93 -4.99 5.02 -4.33
N ASP A 94 -6.27 4.64 -4.30
CA ASP A 94 -6.92 4.21 -3.07
C ASP A 94 -6.31 2.90 -2.54
N ALA A 95 -6.10 1.90 -3.41
CA ALA A 95 -5.45 0.65 -3.02
C ALA A 95 -4.03 0.87 -2.47
N ALA A 96 -3.26 1.77 -3.10
CA ALA A 96 -1.93 2.13 -2.59
C ALA A 96 -1.99 2.87 -1.24
N GLY A 97 -2.97 3.75 -1.07
CA GLY A 97 -3.23 4.45 0.19
C GLY A 97 -3.60 3.49 1.32
N ASP A 98 -4.49 2.54 1.05
CA ASP A 98 -4.87 1.49 2.00
C ASP A 98 -3.70 0.61 2.39
N PHE A 99 -2.90 0.18 1.42
CA PHE A 99 -1.69 -0.60 1.67
C PHE A 99 -0.72 0.13 2.61
N LEU A 100 -0.41 1.39 2.31
CA LEU A 100 0.51 2.18 3.13
C LEU A 100 -0.05 2.49 4.52
N ALA A 101 -1.36 2.73 4.62
CA ALA A 101 -2.02 2.98 5.90
C ALA A 101 -2.06 1.71 6.77
N ALA A 102 -2.33 0.55 6.18
CA ALA A 102 -2.28 -0.74 6.87
C ALA A 102 -0.85 -1.02 7.37
N GLN A 103 0.17 -0.83 6.53
CA GLN A 103 1.57 -0.92 6.96
C GLN A 103 1.88 0.04 8.11
N PHE A 104 1.45 1.29 8.02
CA PHE A 104 1.70 2.27 9.07
C PHE A 104 1.07 1.86 10.41
N VAL A 105 -0.18 1.42 10.40
CA VAL A 105 -0.88 0.96 11.62
C VAL A 105 -0.25 -0.31 12.17
N ALA A 106 0.15 -1.26 11.33
CA ALA A 106 0.82 -2.48 11.77
C ALA A 106 2.20 -2.23 12.40
N ARG A 107 2.88 -1.13 12.03
CA ARG A 107 4.27 -0.87 12.42
C ARG A 107 4.44 0.20 13.49
N ARG A 108 3.44 1.05 13.72
CA ARG A 108 3.56 2.12 14.72
C ARG A 108 3.58 1.57 16.15
N LEU A 109 4.13 2.35 17.07
CA LEU A 109 4.00 2.05 18.50
C LEU A 109 2.52 1.93 18.91
N PRO A 110 2.21 1.11 19.92
CA PRO A 110 0.87 1.10 20.50
C PRO A 110 0.53 2.49 21.04
N PRO A 111 -0.76 2.87 21.00
CA PRO A 111 -1.18 4.14 21.55
C PRO A 111 -0.80 4.22 23.02
N PRO A 112 -0.32 5.38 23.50
CA PRO A 112 0.04 5.54 24.89
C PRO A 112 -1.18 5.26 25.76
N LEU A 113 -0.96 4.58 26.88
CA LEU A 113 -2.02 4.21 27.81
C LEU A 113 -2.63 5.48 28.39
N ALA A 114 -3.84 5.84 27.95
CA ALA A 114 -4.55 6.98 28.50
C ALA A 114 -4.83 6.71 29.98
N GLY A 115 -4.11 7.40 30.87
CA GLY A 115 -4.32 7.33 32.33
C GLY A 115 -3.62 6.18 33.07
N GLY A 116 -2.61 5.52 32.49
CA GLY A 116 -1.82 4.50 33.21
C GLY A 116 -2.50 3.14 33.41
N ALA A 117 -3.63 2.89 32.73
CA ALA A 117 -4.24 1.55 32.66
C ALA A 117 -3.29 0.56 31.97
N PRO A 118 -3.21 -0.71 32.38
CA PRO A 118 -2.25 -1.66 31.83
C PRO A 118 -2.43 -1.90 30.33
N ALA A 119 -1.30 -2.14 29.65
CA ALA A 119 -1.25 -2.50 28.24
C ALA A 119 -1.87 -3.87 27.99
N ALA A 120 -2.71 -3.92 26.95
CA ALA A 120 -3.34 -5.10 26.35
C ALA A 120 -4.28 -5.93 27.25
N GLY A 121 -5.45 -6.28 26.69
CA GLY A 121 -6.31 -7.36 27.20
C GLY A 121 -7.75 -6.98 27.53
N GLN A 122 -8.00 -5.92 28.30
CA GLN A 122 -9.36 -5.46 28.60
C GLN A 122 -9.33 -4.03 29.13
N SER A 123 -10.18 -3.16 28.60
CA SER A 123 -10.35 -1.79 29.09
C SER A 123 -11.79 -1.59 29.52
N GLY A 124 -11.98 -1.24 30.79
CA GLY A 124 -13.29 -1.07 31.40
C GLY A 124 -13.82 -2.33 32.09
N PRO A 125 -14.94 -2.23 32.82
CA PRO A 125 -15.56 -3.36 33.50
C PRO A 125 -16.06 -4.41 32.50
N ASP A 126 -16.02 -5.68 32.92
CA ASP A 126 -16.60 -6.78 32.13
C ASP A 126 -18.10 -6.49 31.91
N PRO A 127 -18.58 -6.43 30.64
CA PRO A 127 -20.00 -6.22 30.37
C PRO A 127 -20.89 -7.27 31.04
N ALA A 128 -20.41 -8.50 31.28
CA ALA A 128 -21.17 -9.50 32.03
C ALA A 128 -21.35 -9.12 33.52
N GLN A 129 -20.35 -8.49 34.15
CA GLN A 129 -20.40 -8.07 35.54
C GLN A 129 -21.20 -6.77 35.74
N ALA A 130 -21.30 -5.93 34.71
CA ALA A 130 -22.19 -4.75 34.71
C ALA A 130 -23.69 -5.12 34.53
N ALA A 131 -23.99 -6.39 34.22
CA ALA A 131 -25.33 -6.87 33.90
C ALA A 131 -26.08 -7.51 35.08
N GLU A 132 -25.44 -7.73 36.24
CA GLU A 132 -26.14 -8.16 37.45
C GLU A 132 -27.05 -7.03 37.96
N GLY A 133 -28.30 -7.03 37.46
CA GLY A 133 -29.37 -6.11 37.85
C GLY A 133 -29.83 -5.11 36.80
N SER A 134 -29.22 -5.03 35.61
CA SER A 134 -29.78 -4.19 34.54
C SER A 134 -29.49 -4.73 33.14
N SER A 135 -30.53 -4.92 32.33
CA SER A 135 -30.40 -5.47 30.97
C SER A 135 -29.61 -4.49 30.08
N LEU A 136 -28.38 -4.87 29.73
CA LEU A 136 -27.56 -4.13 28.76
C LEU A 136 -28.24 -4.06 27.39
N ALA A 137 -29.05 -5.07 27.05
CA ALA A 137 -29.77 -5.18 25.77
C ALA A 137 -30.79 -4.05 25.51
N GLN A 138 -31.22 -3.31 26.54
CA GLN A 138 -32.22 -2.22 26.40
C GLN A 138 -31.61 -0.82 26.48
N ARG A 139 -30.30 -0.67 26.72
CA ARG A 139 -29.66 0.65 26.82
C ARG A 139 -29.04 1.06 25.49
N ARG A 140 -29.35 2.29 25.05
CA ARG A 140 -28.61 2.94 23.96
C ARG A 140 -27.27 3.41 24.49
N PHE A 141 -26.19 2.81 24.00
CA PHE A 141 -24.84 3.26 24.28
C PHE A 141 -24.37 4.25 23.22
N GLN A 142 -23.80 5.36 23.65
CA GLN A 142 -23.00 6.21 22.78
C GLN A 142 -21.58 5.69 22.81
N VAL A 143 -21.10 5.16 21.68
CA VAL A 143 -19.76 4.59 21.54
C VAL A 143 -18.93 5.45 20.59
N ARG A 144 -17.61 5.42 20.79
CA ARG A 144 -16.62 6.04 19.90
C ARG A 144 -15.35 5.21 19.92
N TRP A 145 -14.53 5.35 18.88
CA TRP A 145 -13.16 4.83 18.92
C TRP A 145 -12.39 5.45 20.07
N ALA A 146 -11.68 4.61 20.82
CA ALA A 146 -10.85 5.06 21.93
C ALA A 146 -9.68 5.93 21.41
N ASP A 147 -9.00 5.45 20.36
CA ASP A 147 -8.02 6.20 19.57
C ASP A 147 -8.28 5.96 18.08
N PRO A 148 -8.93 6.90 17.36
CA PRO A 148 -9.15 6.79 15.92
C PRO A 148 -7.85 6.66 15.11
N GLY A 149 -6.73 7.23 15.58
CA GLY A 149 -5.44 7.17 14.89
C GLY A 149 -4.73 5.83 15.01
N ALA A 150 -5.22 4.95 15.89
CA ALA A 150 -4.74 3.58 16.05
C ALA A 150 -5.50 2.56 15.20
N ILE A 151 -6.46 2.99 14.38
CA ILE A 151 -7.32 2.12 13.58
C ILE A 151 -7.17 2.47 12.10
N ARG A 152 -7.10 1.46 11.24
CA ARG A 152 -7.30 1.59 9.79
C ARG A 152 -8.32 0.56 9.33
N VAL A 153 -9.33 1.03 8.62
CA VAL A 153 -10.28 0.16 7.92
C VAL A 153 -9.81 0.07 6.46
N VAL A 154 -9.74 -1.14 5.94
CA VAL A 154 -9.38 -1.44 4.55
C VAL A 154 -10.48 -2.31 3.95
N VAL A 155 -10.83 -2.04 2.70
CA VAL A 155 -11.80 -2.84 1.95
C VAL A 155 -11.05 -3.64 0.90
N GLU A 156 -11.16 -4.96 0.97
CA GLU A 156 -10.45 -5.88 0.10
C GLU A 156 -11.44 -6.59 -0.83
N GLN A 157 -11.05 -6.75 -2.08
CA GLN A 157 -11.79 -7.55 -3.05
C GLN A 157 -11.09 -8.89 -3.17
N GLN A 158 -11.71 -9.95 -2.67
CA GLN A 158 -11.17 -11.30 -2.81
C GLN A 158 -11.26 -11.77 -4.27
N PRO A 159 -10.40 -12.73 -4.69
CA PRO A 159 -10.42 -13.28 -6.06
C PRO A 159 -11.78 -13.85 -6.50
N GLU A 160 -12.63 -14.25 -5.55
CA GLU A 160 -13.97 -14.78 -5.78
C GLU A 160 -15.06 -13.70 -5.92
N GLY A 161 -14.67 -12.42 -5.92
CA GLY A 161 -15.57 -11.26 -6.04
C GLY A 161 -16.29 -10.90 -4.73
N GLN A 162 -15.92 -11.52 -3.61
CA GLN A 162 -16.43 -11.16 -2.29
C GLN A 162 -15.67 -9.97 -1.74
N THR A 163 -16.40 -8.98 -1.23
CA THR A 163 -15.81 -7.83 -0.55
C THR A 163 -15.66 -8.13 0.93
N GLU A 164 -14.43 -8.06 1.43
CA GLU A 164 -14.10 -8.18 2.85
C GLU A 164 -13.71 -6.82 3.42
N VAL A 165 -14.08 -6.55 4.67
CA VAL A 165 -13.68 -5.34 5.38
C VAL A 165 -12.78 -5.75 6.53
N GLN A 166 -11.52 -5.33 6.47
CA GLN A 166 -10.54 -5.60 7.51
C GLN A 166 -10.30 -4.36 8.37
N VAL A 167 -10.17 -4.58 9.68
CA VAL A 167 -9.88 -3.53 10.66
C VAL A 167 -8.51 -3.80 11.26
N TYR A 168 -7.51 -3.05 10.81
CA TYR A 168 -6.17 -3.05 11.36
C TYR A 168 -6.11 -2.14 12.58
N HIS A 169 -5.38 -2.54 13.62
CA HIS A 169 -5.16 -1.70 14.79
C HIS A 169 -3.75 -1.79 15.35
N SER A 170 -3.28 -0.70 15.97
CA SER A 170 -1.97 -0.66 16.62
C SER A 170 -2.02 -0.95 18.13
N ARG A 171 -3.19 -1.24 18.70
CA ARG A 171 -3.37 -1.38 20.17
C ARG A 171 -2.56 -2.50 20.80
N GLU A 172 -2.29 -3.55 20.04
CA GLU A 172 -1.56 -4.73 20.48
C GLU A 172 -0.14 -4.80 19.89
N ASN A 173 0.32 -3.72 19.26
CA ASN A 173 1.66 -3.66 18.72
C ASN A 173 2.70 -3.72 19.85
N ASN A 174 3.78 -4.46 19.62
CA ASN A 174 4.82 -4.64 20.62
C ASN A 174 5.83 -3.47 20.57
N ALA A 175 5.80 -2.62 21.59
CA ALA A 175 6.72 -1.49 21.71
C ALA A 175 8.20 -1.90 21.77
N SER A 176 8.53 -3.06 22.32
CA SER A 176 9.90 -3.57 22.42
C SER A 176 10.44 -4.15 21.11
N ALA A 177 9.55 -4.52 20.19
CA ALA A 177 9.86 -5.05 18.86
C ALA A 177 9.82 -3.97 17.76
N HIS A 178 9.37 -2.75 18.07
CA HIS A 178 9.27 -1.63 17.15
C HIS A 178 10.60 -1.35 16.43
N PHE A 179 10.61 -1.44 15.10
CA PHE A 179 11.79 -1.37 14.22
C PHE A 179 12.89 -2.42 14.49
N ARG A 180 12.56 -3.58 15.08
CA ARG A 180 13.51 -4.67 15.34
C ARG A 180 13.22 -5.96 14.59
N GLU A 181 11.96 -6.23 14.27
CA GLU A 181 11.54 -7.45 13.57
C GLU A 181 11.43 -7.22 12.05
N VAL A 182 11.46 -8.32 11.29
CA VAL A 182 11.24 -8.31 9.83
C VAL A 182 9.85 -7.75 9.56
N GLU A 183 9.77 -6.77 8.68
CA GLU A 183 8.54 -6.10 8.30
C GLU A 183 7.49 -7.12 7.81
N PRO A 184 6.38 -7.34 8.55
CA PRO A 184 5.29 -8.14 8.01
C PRO A 184 4.68 -7.40 6.82
N GLU A 185 4.55 -8.10 5.69
CA GLU A 185 3.69 -7.65 4.60
C GLU A 185 2.24 -7.69 5.10
N PRO A 186 1.48 -6.60 4.99
CA PRO A 186 0.08 -6.62 5.38
C PRO A 186 -0.67 -7.61 4.48
N ALA A 187 -1.67 -8.28 5.05
CA ALA A 187 -2.43 -9.33 4.39
C ALA A 187 -3.23 -8.82 3.16
N CYS A 188 -3.34 -7.51 2.98
CA CYS A 188 -4.00 -6.84 1.87
C CYS A 188 -3.38 -7.06 0.49
N LEU A 189 -2.51 -8.07 0.32
CA LEU A 189 -1.81 -8.41 -0.92
C LEU A 189 -1.72 -9.92 -1.18
N VAL A 190 -2.80 -10.67 -0.95
CA VAL A 190 -2.97 -11.99 -1.57
C VAL A 190 -4.07 -11.91 -2.62
#